data_AF-A0A7C1ZWP7-F1
#
_entry.id   AF-A0A7C1ZWP7-F1
#
_cell.length_a   1.000
_cell.length_b   1.000
_cell.length_c   1.000
_cell.angle_alpha   90.00
_cell.angle_beta   90.00
_cell.angle_gamma   90.00
#
_symmetry.space_group_name_H-M   'P 1'
#
loop_
_entity.id
_entity.type
_entity.pdbx_description
1 polymer ?
#
loop_
_entity_poly.entity_id
_entity_poly.type
_entity_poly.pdbx_seq_one_letter_code
_entity_poly.pdbx_strand_id
1 'polypeptide(L)'
;LGVVLYDADKIEAIASAPEDELVERQREMILDPFDPAVIAQAEKNGVHFSIIEAAQKSPVYRFVKEWELALPLHPEFRTLPMLFYIPPLLPVLGHVENGIYDVDATDYFGSLDKARMPMQYMASLFTAGNEEQVRGVLEKLLAVRMYKRAEQVDDIDADLVKAMLEKTGLTAEACEQIFRLTSLPTFEERFVIPPAHREYTAELMGDPYTFKAEAGIGGFKGTPERGL
;
A
#
# COMPACT_ATOMS: atom_id res chain seq x y z
N LEU A 1 -6.13 -6.12 -3.56
CA LEU A 1 -7.29 -5.58 -2.81
C LEU A 1 -7.27 -6.16 -1.42
N GLY A 2 -7.45 -5.32 -0.42
CA GLY A 2 -7.36 -5.71 0.97
C GLY A 2 -8.00 -4.63 1.84
N VAL A 3 -8.46 -5.04 3.02
CA VAL A 3 -9.09 -4.14 3.99
C VAL A 3 -8.00 -3.31 4.69
N VAL A 4 -8.31 -2.06 5.00
CA VAL A 4 -7.51 -1.25 5.92
C VAL A 4 -8.46 -0.65 6.95
N LEU A 5 -8.07 -0.70 8.23
CA LEU A 5 -8.78 -0.01 9.29
C LEU A 5 -8.21 1.40 9.39
N TYR A 6 -9.07 2.41 9.57
CA TYR A 6 -8.63 3.79 9.69
C TYR A 6 -9.41 4.55 10.76
N ASP A 7 -8.78 5.56 11.32
CA ASP A 7 -9.39 6.47 12.30
C ASP A 7 -10.09 7.64 11.60
N ALA A 8 -11.42 7.62 11.57
CA ALA A 8 -12.22 8.63 10.89
C ALA A 8 -12.12 10.02 11.54
N ASP A 9 -11.86 10.10 12.85
CA ASP A 9 -11.78 11.37 13.58
C ASP A 9 -10.54 12.18 13.18
N LYS A 10 -9.54 11.52 12.57
CA LYS A 10 -8.32 12.17 12.09
C LYS A 10 -8.43 12.74 10.67
N ILE A 11 -9.51 12.47 9.93
CA ILE A 11 -9.64 12.85 8.51
C ILE A 11 -9.44 14.35 8.29
N GLU A 12 -10.16 15.19 9.03
CA GLU A 12 -10.10 16.64 8.85
C GLU A 12 -8.70 17.20 9.15
N ALA A 13 -8.11 16.74 10.25
CA ALA A 13 -6.78 17.18 10.68
C ALA A 13 -5.70 16.79 9.67
N ILE A 14 -5.79 15.58 9.11
CA ILE A 14 -4.84 15.07 8.11
C ILE A 14 -5.02 15.77 6.77
N ALA A 15 -6.27 15.90 6.29
CA ALA A 15 -6.56 16.59 5.04
C ALA A 15 -6.16 18.07 5.08
N SER A 16 -6.05 18.66 6.27
CA SER A 16 -5.62 20.06 6.48
C SER A 16 -4.13 20.22 6.75
N ALA A 17 -3.34 19.13 6.79
CA ALA A 17 -1.91 19.18 7.09
C ALA A 17 -1.09 19.85 5.96
N PRO A 18 0.16 20.27 6.24
CA PRO A 18 1.12 20.67 5.21
C PRO A 18 1.30 19.59 4.13
N GLU A 19 1.55 20.01 2.89
CA GLU A 19 1.58 19.10 1.72
C GLU A 19 2.65 18.02 1.80
N ASP A 20 3.82 18.36 2.34
CA ASP A 20 4.96 17.48 2.58
C ASP A 20 4.69 16.38 3.62
N GLU A 21 3.72 16.59 4.50
CA GLU A 21 3.33 15.64 5.54
C GLU A 21 2.15 14.73 5.15
N LEU A 22 1.43 15.03 4.07
CA LEU A 22 0.14 14.38 3.74
C LEU A 22 0.25 12.86 3.62
N VAL A 23 1.32 12.34 3.00
CA VAL A 23 1.53 10.91 2.79
C VAL A 23 1.73 10.19 4.13
N GLU A 24 2.60 10.72 4.98
CA GLU A 24 2.92 10.14 6.28
C GLU A 24 1.71 10.19 7.21
N ARG A 25 1.05 11.34 7.28
CA ARG A 25 -0.18 11.51 8.05
C ARG A 25 -1.30 10.58 7.58
N GLN A 26 -1.46 10.38 6.27
CA GLN A 26 -2.43 9.42 5.75
C GLN A 26 -2.08 7.99 6.19
N ARG A 27 -0.81 7.59 6.20
CA ARG A 27 -0.39 6.29 6.75
C ARG A 27 -0.66 6.21 8.25
N GLU A 28 -0.46 7.27 9.02
CA GLU A 28 -0.78 7.31 10.46
C GLU A 28 -2.26 7.09 10.76
N MET A 29 -3.15 7.55 9.87
CA MET A 29 -4.59 7.29 9.97
C MET A 29 -4.91 5.79 9.88
N ILE A 30 -4.12 5.04 9.11
CA ILE A 30 -4.28 3.60 8.92
C ILE A 30 -3.78 2.89 10.17
N LEU A 31 -4.71 2.17 10.81
CA LEU A 31 -4.54 1.51 12.10
C LEU A 31 -3.98 0.10 11.93
N ASP A 32 -3.25 -0.35 12.96
CA ASP A 32 -2.71 -1.70 13.02
C ASP A 32 -3.81 -2.72 13.33
N PRO A 33 -4.14 -3.65 12.41
CA PRO A 33 -5.18 -4.65 12.63
C PRO A 33 -4.76 -5.75 13.61
N PHE A 34 -3.51 -5.78 14.07
CA PHE A 34 -3.01 -6.70 15.10
C PHE A 34 -3.00 -6.09 16.51
N ASP A 35 -3.17 -4.77 16.64
CA ASP A 35 -3.19 -4.11 17.94
C ASP A 35 -4.49 -4.47 18.71
N PRO A 36 -4.40 -5.09 19.91
CA PRO A 36 -5.57 -5.42 20.72
C PRO A 36 -6.47 -4.21 21.03
N ALA A 37 -5.92 -3.02 21.16
CA ALA A 37 -6.70 -1.80 21.39
C ALA A 37 -7.52 -1.41 20.16
N VAL A 38 -6.93 -1.53 18.96
CA VAL A 38 -7.62 -1.29 17.69
C VAL A 38 -8.72 -2.33 17.47
N ILE A 39 -8.44 -3.61 17.74
CA ILE A 39 -9.43 -4.70 17.61
C ILE A 39 -10.62 -4.44 18.54
N ALA A 40 -10.37 -4.17 19.83
CA ALA A 40 -11.42 -3.90 20.80
C ALA A 40 -12.24 -2.64 20.44
N GLN A 41 -11.59 -1.61 19.88
CA GLN A 41 -12.29 -0.40 19.43
C GLN A 41 -13.10 -0.65 18.15
N ALA A 42 -12.58 -1.45 17.21
CA ALA A 42 -13.29 -1.84 16.00
C ALA A 42 -14.57 -2.63 16.33
N GLU A 43 -14.50 -3.56 17.28
CA GLU A 43 -15.67 -4.30 17.78
C GLU A 43 -16.70 -3.37 18.42
N LYS A 44 -16.27 -2.40 19.24
CA LYS A 44 -17.17 -1.37 19.81
C LYS A 44 -17.83 -0.51 18.74
N ASN A 45 -17.13 -0.25 17.64
CA ASN A 45 -17.63 0.52 16.50
C ASN A 45 -18.50 -0.34 15.55
N GLY A 46 -18.79 -1.61 15.89
CA GLY A 46 -19.64 -2.50 15.09
C GLY A 46 -18.94 -3.12 13.88
N VAL A 47 -17.62 -3.08 13.80
CA VAL A 47 -16.86 -3.75 12.74
C VAL A 47 -16.91 -5.26 12.98
N HIS A 48 -17.48 -5.98 12.02
CA HIS A 48 -17.62 -7.44 12.12
C HIS A 48 -16.24 -8.13 12.13
N PHE A 49 -16.11 -9.22 12.89
CA PHE A 49 -14.83 -9.92 13.09
C PHE A 49 -14.17 -10.37 11.77
N SER A 50 -14.96 -10.76 10.77
CA SER A 50 -14.47 -11.15 9.44
C SER A 50 -13.74 -10.01 8.71
N ILE A 51 -14.12 -8.75 8.96
CA ILE A 51 -13.46 -7.56 8.42
C ILE A 51 -12.09 -7.38 9.08
N ILE A 52 -12.02 -7.58 10.40
CA ILE A 52 -10.78 -7.51 11.18
C ILE A 52 -9.82 -8.61 10.73
N GLU A 53 -10.30 -9.85 10.59
CA GLU A 53 -9.50 -10.97 10.06
C GLU A 53 -9.01 -10.70 8.62
N ALA A 54 -9.83 -10.08 7.78
CA ALA A 54 -9.44 -9.69 6.44
C ALA A 54 -8.41 -8.54 6.44
N ALA A 55 -8.50 -7.61 7.40
CA ALA A 55 -7.52 -6.54 7.58
C ALA A 55 -6.15 -7.09 7.99
N GLN A 56 -6.11 -8.08 8.88
CA GLN A 56 -4.88 -8.77 9.30
C GLN A 56 -4.19 -9.53 8.15
N LYS A 57 -4.95 -9.97 7.15
CA LYS A 57 -4.43 -10.64 5.96
C LYS A 57 -4.23 -9.68 4.77
N SER A 58 -4.46 -8.39 4.97
CA SER A 58 -4.57 -7.43 3.87
C SER A 58 -3.23 -7.19 3.18
N PRO A 59 -3.11 -7.47 1.86
CA PRO A 59 -1.91 -7.09 1.12
C PRO A 59 -1.74 -5.56 1.05
N VAL A 60 -2.85 -4.82 1.07
CA VAL A 60 -2.82 -3.35 1.00
C VAL A 60 -2.23 -2.77 2.28
N TYR A 61 -2.61 -3.28 3.45
CA TYR A 61 -2.04 -2.87 4.72
C TYR A 61 -0.51 -3.07 4.72
N ARG A 62 -0.04 -4.24 4.27
CA ARG A 62 1.41 -4.51 4.18
C ARG A 62 2.15 -3.52 3.27
N PHE A 63 1.65 -3.30 2.06
CA PHE A 63 2.30 -2.39 1.12
C PHE A 63 2.28 -0.93 1.57
N VAL A 64 1.22 -0.47 2.22
CA VAL A 64 1.04 0.95 2.60
C VAL A 64 1.69 1.27 3.94
N LYS A 65 1.54 0.38 4.94
CA LYS A 65 1.91 0.62 6.33
C LYS A 65 3.16 -0.14 6.78
N GLU A 66 3.25 -1.45 6.52
CA GLU A 66 4.38 -2.27 7.01
C GLU A 66 5.65 -2.03 6.20
N TRP A 67 5.56 -2.05 4.87
CA TRP A 67 6.71 -1.91 3.98
C TRP A 67 6.86 -0.48 3.45
N GLU A 68 5.79 0.31 3.54
CA GLU A 68 5.71 1.70 3.05
C GLU A 68 6.12 1.85 1.58
N LEU A 69 5.82 0.84 0.77
CA LEU A 69 6.14 0.79 -0.67
C LEU A 69 5.07 1.42 -1.54
N ALA A 70 3.83 1.48 -1.05
CA ALA A 70 2.72 2.07 -1.77
C ALA A 70 2.48 3.51 -1.32
N LEU A 71 2.20 4.37 -2.29
CA LEU A 71 1.99 5.81 -2.13
C LEU A 71 0.60 6.21 -2.65
N PRO A 72 -0.04 7.21 -2.05
CA PRO A 72 -1.31 7.75 -2.56
C PRO A 72 -1.11 8.45 -3.90
N LEU A 73 -2.18 8.60 -4.68
CA LEU A 73 -2.15 9.39 -5.92
C LEU A 73 -2.70 10.79 -5.66
N HIS A 74 -1.93 11.82 -6.02
CA HIS A 74 -2.26 13.23 -5.83
C HIS A 74 -2.74 13.56 -4.39
N PRO A 75 -1.91 13.29 -3.36
CA PRO A 75 -2.28 13.60 -1.98
C PRO A 75 -2.63 15.07 -1.77
N GLU A 76 -2.06 15.99 -2.55
CA GLU A 76 -2.32 17.43 -2.52
C GLU A 76 -3.79 17.82 -2.81
N PHE A 77 -4.59 16.91 -3.39
CA PHE A 77 -6.03 17.11 -3.54
C PHE A 77 -6.81 16.98 -2.23
N ARG A 78 -6.15 16.53 -1.15
CA ARG A 78 -6.71 16.47 0.22
C ARG A 78 -7.98 15.62 0.32
N THR A 79 -8.12 14.63 -0.57
CA THR A 79 -9.24 13.68 -0.58
C THR A 79 -8.94 12.38 0.16
N LEU A 80 -7.72 12.23 0.70
CA LEU A 80 -7.21 11.01 1.35
C LEU A 80 -7.49 9.75 0.52
N PRO A 81 -6.90 9.66 -0.69
CA PRO A 81 -7.23 8.61 -1.65
C PRO A 81 -6.88 7.23 -1.09
N MET A 82 -7.84 6.30 -1.11
CA MET A 82 -7.67 4.93 -0.61
C MET A 82 -7.18 3.94 -1.68
N LEU A 83 -6.74 4.47 -2.83
CA LEU A 83 -6.07 3.71 -3.89
C LEU A 83 -4.61 4.12 -3.93
N PHE A 84 -3.73 3.15 -3.73
CA PHE A 84 -2.29 3.36 -3.62
C PHE A 84 -1.55 2.73 -4.80
N TYR A 85 -0.40 3.31 -5.13
CA TYR A 85 0.44 2.94 -6.26
C TYR A 85 1.85 2.67 -5.78
N ILE A 86 2.48 1.66 -6.36
CA ILE A 86 3.92 1.41 -6.19
C ILE A 86 4.62 2.08 -7.39
N PRO A 87 5.53 3.04 -7.18
CA PRO A 87 6.30 3.65 -8.26
C PRO A 87 7.07 2.59 -9.06
N PRO A 88 7.12 2.70 -10.40
CA PRO A 88 7.82 1.74 -11.23
C PRO A 88 9.34 1.91 -11.13
N LEU A 89 10.07 0.80 -11.03
CA LEU A 89 11.52 0.80 -11.31
C LEU A 89 11.72 1.03 -12.81
N LEU A 90 12.33 2.15 -13.16
CA LEU A 90 12.54 2.53 -14.55
C LEU A 90 13.91 2.06 -15.06
N PRO A 91 14.05 1.83 -16.38
CA PRO A 91 15.36 1.60 -16.97
C PRO A 91 16.30 2.76 -16.69
N VAL A 92 17.51 2.43 -16.28
CA VAL A 92 18.60 3.39 -16.12
C VAL A 92 19.09 3.79 -17.50
N LEU A 93 19.40 5.07 -17.71
CA LEU A 93 20.13 5.52 -18.89
C LEU A 93 21.55 4.95 -18.84
N GLY A 94 21.85 3.99 -19.71
CA GLY A 94 23.20 3.46 -19.90
C GLY A 94 23.82 3.97 -21.19
N HIS A 95 25.14 3.91 -21.25
CA HIS A 95 25.91 4.18 -22.45
C HIS A 95 26.41 2.85 -23.01
N VAL A 96 26.44 2.73 -24.34
CA VAL A 96 27.02 1.57 -25.01
C VAL A 96 28.44 1.93 -25.42
N GLU A 97 29.43 1.40 -24.70
CA GLU A 97 30.82 1.39 -25.13
C GLU A 97 31.22 -0.04 -25.51
N ASN A 98 31.80 -0.22 -26.71
CA ASN A 98 32.25 -1.51 -27.22
C ASN A 98 31.21 -2.65 -27.22
N GLY A 99 29.92 -2.33 -27.36
CA GLY A 99 28.83 -3.31 -27.38
C GLY A 99 28.42 -3.83 -25.99
N ILE A 100 29.01 -3.30 -24.92
CA ILE A 100 28.63 -3.57 -23.54
C ILE A 100 27.79 -2.39 -23.05
N TYR A 101 26.62 -2.69 -22.49
CA TYR A 101 25.77 -1.69 -21.85
C TYR A 101 26.34 -1.39 -20.48
N ASP A 102 27.03 -0.26 -20.35
CA ASP A 102 27.59 0.17 -19.08
C ASP A 102 26.62 1.14 -18.39
N VAL A 103 26.31 0.82 -17.14
CA VAL A 103 25.55 1.69 -16.24
C VAL A 103 26.57 2.23 -15.27
N ASP A 104 27.02 3.43 -15.58
CA ASP A 104 28.01 4.18 -14.80
C ASP A 104 27.40 4.55 -13.44
N ALA A 105 27.31 3.58 -12.53
CA ALA A 105 26.75 3.72 -11.20
C ALA A 105 27.91 3.77 -10.22
N THR A 106 28.28 4.98 -9.81
CA THR A 106 29.30 5.21 -8.77
C THR A 106 28.87 4.67 -7.40
N ASP A 107 27.57 4.43 -7.21
CA ASP A 107 26.96 3.85 -6.00
C ASP A 107 25.75 2.98 -6.38
N TYR A 108 25.35 2.05 -5.50
CA TYR A 108 24.32 1.03 -5.75
C TYR A 108 22.95 1.61 -6.11
N PHE A 109 22.62 2.78 -5.54
CA PHE A 109 21.41 3.55 -5.84
C PHE A 109 21.62 4.66 -6.87
N GLY A 110 22.85 4.91 -7.35
CA GLY A 110 23.15 5.95 -8.35
C GLY A 110 22.45 5.71 -9.69
N SER A 111 21.98 4.48 -9.91
CA SER A 111 21.06 4.13 -10.99
C SER A 111 19.73 4.89 -10.95
N LEU A 112 19.26 5.30 -9.77
CA LEU A 112 18.01 6.06 -9.58
C LEU A 112 18.15 7.50 -10.09
N ASP A 113 19.32 8.11 -9.97
CA ASP A 113 19.57 9.48 -10.46
C ASP A 113 19.67 9.53 -11.99
N LYS A 114 20.06 8.41 -12.61
CA LYS A 114 20.15 8.23 -14.06
C LYS A 114 18.88 7.59 -14.64
N ALA A 115 17.78 7.50 -13.87
CA ALA A 115 16.54 6.92 -14.35
C ALA A 115 15.95 7.75 -15.51
N ARG A 116 15.28 7.07 -16.44
CA ARG A 116 14.70 7.71 -17.64
C ARG A 116 13.62 8.75 -17.35
N MET A 117 12.87 8.62 -16.26
CA MET A 117 11.89 9.63 -15.85
C MET A 117 12.45 10.47 -14.70
N PRO A 118 12.20 11.79 -14.70
CA PRO A 118 12.60 12.66 -13.61
C PRO A 118 11.95 12.24 -12.28
N MET A 119 12.72 12.26 -11.20
CA MET A 119 12.22 12.00 -9.83
C MET A 119 11.09 12.98 -9.46
N GLN A 120 11.28 14.26 -9.78
CA GLN A 120 10.29 15.32 -9.58
C GLN A 120 8.92 15.00 -10.19
N TYR A 121 8.88 14.30 -11.34
CA TYR A 121 7.61 13.91 -11.95
C TYR A 121 6.87 12.89 -11.07
N MET A 122 7.57 11.85 -10.60
CA MET A 122 6.99 10.87 -9.69
C MET A 122 6.59 11.51 -8.36
N ALA A 123 7.42 12.42 -7.84
CA ALA A 123 7.12 13.15 -6.61
C ALA A 123 5.84 14.00 -6.75
N SER A 124 5.67 14.68 -7.88
CA SER A 124 4.45 15.46 -8.16
C SER A 124 3.17 14.61 -8.24
N LEU A 125 3.29 13.31 -8.54
CA LEU A 125 2.15 12.40 -8.61
C LEU A 125 1.83 11.76 -7.26
N PHE A 126 2.85 11.42 -6.47
CA PHE A 126 2.69 10.47 -5.36
C PHE A 126 2.93 11.07 -3.97
N THR A 127 3.63 12.20 -3.89
CA THR A 127 4.15 12.72 -2.61
C THR A 127 4.05 14.24 -2.51
N ALA A 128 3.12 14.85 -3.26
CA ALA A 128 2.95 16.31 -3.34
C ALA A 128 4.27 17.07 -3.64
N GLY A 129 5.17 16.44 -4.41
CA GLY A 129 6.46 17.02 -4.80
C GLY A 129 7.66 16.63 -3.92
N ASN A 130 7.48 15.81 -2.88
CA ASN A 130 8.59 15.33 -2.04
C ASN A 130 9.36 14.17 -2.73
N GLU A 131 10.53 14.48 -3.31
CA GLU A 131 11.38 13.48 -3.97
C GLU A 131 11.97 12.43 -3.03
N GLU A 132 12.25 12.78 -1.77
CA GLU A 132 12.89 11.88 -0.82
C GLU A 132 11.99 10.69 -0.48
N GLN A 133 10.69 10.92 -0.32
CA GLN A 133 9.73 9.84 -0.10
C GLN A 133 9.65 8.87 -1.28
N VAL A 134 9.67 9.38 -2.52
CA VAL A 134 9.69 8.51 -3.71
C VAL A 134 11.02 7.75 -3.80
N ARG A 135 12.14 8.45 -3.56
CA ARG A 135 13.47 7.84 -3.55
C ARG A 135 13.54 6.69 -2.55
N GLY A 136 13.07 6.88 -1.31
CA GLY A 136 13.05 5.84 -0.29
C GLY A 136 12.30 4.58 -0.73
N VAL A 137 11.15 4.74 -1.42
CA VAL A 137 10.40 3.61 -1.98
C VAL A 137 11.19 2.90 -3.09
N LEU A 138 11.79 3.65 -4.01
CA LEU A 138 12.58 3.07 -5.10
C LEU A 138 13.83 2.35 -4.58
N GLU A 139 14.47 2.89 -3.54
CA GLU A 139 15.60 2.24 -2.86
C GLU A 139 15.18 0.91 -2.23
N LYS A 140 14.03 0.88 -1.53
CA LYS A 140 13.46 -0.37 -0.99
C LYS A 140 13.18 -1.40 -2.10
N LEU A 141 12.58 -0.99 -3.22
CA LEU A 141 12.32 -1.89 -4.36
C LEU A 141 13.61 -2.44 -4.98
N LEU A 142 14.64 -1.59 -5.12
CA LEU A 142 15.94 -2.02 -5.63
C LEU A 142 16.62 -2.98 -4.66
N ALA A 143 16.48 -2.75 -3.35
CA ALA A 143 16.99 -3.64 -2.30
C ALA A 143 16.40 -5.04 -2.37
N VAL A 144 15.08 -5.15 -2.50
CA VAL A 144 14.40 -6.45 -2.70
C VAL A 144 14.92 -7.15 -3.96
N ARG A 145 15.10 -6.41 -5.06
CA ARG A 145 15.62 -6.96 -6.32
C ARG A 145 17.05 -7.49 -6.19
N MET A 146 17.94 -6.73 -5.56
CA MET A 146 19.33 -7.13 -5.36
C MET A 146 19.44 -8.31 -4.40
N TYR A 147 18.64 -8.32 -3.32
CA TYR A 147 18.56 -9.45 -2.38
C TYR A 147 18.20 -10.76 -3.10
N LYS A 148 17.13 -10.76 -3.91
CA LYS A 148 16.73 -11.96 -4.66
C LYS A 148 17.72 -12.36 -5.75
N ARG A 149 18.43 -11.40 -6.36
CA ARG A 149 19.48 -11.70 -7.33
C ARG A 149 20.69 -12.36 -6.68
N ALA A 150 21.15 -11.84 -5.54
CA ALA A 150 22.24 -12.44 -4.78
C ALA A 150 21.91 -13.88 -4.39
N GLU A 151 20.68 -14.16 -3.95
CA GLU A 151 20.25 -15.52 -3.62
C GLU A 151 20.19 -16.47 -4.83
N GLN A 152 19.72 -16.00 -5.99
CA GLN A 152 19.46 -16.88 -7.15
C GLN A 152 20.64 -17.03 -8.12
N VAL A 153 21.45 -15.99 -8.26
CA VAL A 153 22.50 -15.91 -9.29
C VAL A 153 23.89 -15.94 -8.65
N ASP A 154 24.01 -15.61 -7.36
CA ASP A 154 25.26 -15.58 -6.59
C ASP A 154 26.36 -14.72 -7.26
N ASP A 155 25.95 -13.66 -7.96
CA ASP A 155 26.83 -12.74 -8.68
C ASP A 155 26.96 -11.37 -8.02
N ILE A 156 26.40 -11.22 -6.82
CA ILE A 156 26.41 -9.98 -6.03
C ILE A 156 27.03 -10.28 -4.66
N ASP A 157 27.90 -9.39 -4.22
CA ASP A 157 28.51 -9.44 -2.89
C ASP A 157 27.45 -9.39 -1.77
N ALA A 158 27.54 -10.31 -0.80
CA ALA A 158 26.64 -10.39 0.34
C ALA A 158 26.75 -9.16 1.26
N ASP A 159 27.96 -8.59 1.40
CA ASP A 159 28.18 -7.42 2.24
C ASP A 159 27.47 -6.17 1.68
N LEU A 160 27.43 -6.08 0.36
CA LEU A 160 26.66 -5.07 -0.36
C LEU A 160 25.16 -5.21 -0.05
N VAL A 161 24.58 -6.39 -0.26
CA VAL A 161 23.14 -6.59 -0.02
C VAL A 161 22.78 -6.24 1.42
N LYS A 162 23.63 -6.62 2.39
CA LYS A 162 23.46 -6.27 3.79
C LYS A 162 23.43 -4.75 4.02
N ALA A 163 24.37 -4.01 3.43
CA ALA A 163 24.41 -2.55 3.53
C ALA A 163 23.14 -1.89 2.94
N MET A 164 22.60 -2.42 1.84
CA MET A 164 21.36 -1.93 1.26
C MET A 164 20.13 -2.20 2.13
N LEU A 165 20.06 -3.38 2.76
CA LEU A 165 18.99 -3.72 3.71
C LEU A 165 19.05 -2.83 4.96
N GLU A 166 20.25 -2.58 5.50
CA GLU A 166 20.45 -1.68 6.63
C GLU A 166 20.03 -0.25 6.31
N LYS A 167 20.39 0.27 5.14
CA LYS A 167 19.98 1.62 4.70
C LYS A 167 18.46 1.76 4.55
N THR A 168 17.80 0.74 4.02
CA THR A 168 16.36 0.78 3.70
C THR A 168 15.47 0.34 4.86
N GLY A 169 16.06 -0.19 5.94
CA GLY A 169 15.35 -0.74 7.08
C GLY A 169 14.63 -2.06 6.79
N LEU A 170 14.85 -2.68 5.64
CA LEU A 170 14.22 -3.94 5.27
C LEU A 170 14.93 -5.13 5.92
N THR A 171 14.14 -6.08 6.40
CA THR A 171 14.66 -7.38 6.86
C THR A 171 14.66 -8.38 5.70
N ALA A 172 15.49 -9.43 5.79
CA ALA A 172 15.48 -10.52 4.82
C ALA A 172 14.09 -11.18 4.69
N GLU A 173 13.36 -11.30 5.81
CA GLU A 173 11.99 -11.79 5.82
C GLU A 173 11.05 -10.85 5.06
N ALA A 174 11.12 -9.55 5.29
CA ALA A 174 10.32 -8.57 4.55
C ALA A 174 10.61 -8.65 3.05
N CYS A 175 11.88 -8.79 2.64
CA CYS A 175 12.25 -8.97 1.23
C CYS A 175 11.62 -10.21 0.61
N GLU A 176 11.61 -11.35 1.32
CA GLU A 176 10.98 -12.57 0.82
C GLU A 176 9.46 -12.42 0.71
N GLN A 177 8.82 -11.82 1.72
CA GLN A 177 7.38 -11.58 1.69
C GLN A 177 6.97 -10.62 0.56
N ILE A 178 7.73 -9.54 0.35
CA ILE A 178 7.52 -8.61 -0.76
C ILE A 178 7.67 -9.37 -2.07
N PHE A 179 8.77 -10.11 -2.28
CA PHE A 179 9.00 -10.88 -3.50
C PHE A 179 7.88 -11.88 -3.79
N ARG A 180 7.44 -12.63 -2.77
CA ARG A 180 6.35 -13.60 -2.86
C ARG A 180 5.07 -12.94 -3.34
N LEU A 181 4.71 -11.80 -2.74
CA LEU A 181 3.46 -11.10 -3.03
C LEU A 181 3.49 -10.31 -4.36
N THR A 182 4.66 -9.86 -4.82
CA THR A 182 4.80 -9.15 -6.09
C THR A 182 4.98 -10.08 -7.28
N SER A 183 5.71 -11.19 -7.11
CA SER A 183 6.17 -12.02 -8.23
C SER A 183 5.39 -13.33 -8.36
N LEU A 184 4.98 -13.93 -7.23
CA LEU A 184 4.33 -15.24 -7.20
C LEU A 184 3.01 -15.28 -6.38
N PRO A 185 2.16 -14.25 -6.41
CA PRO A 185 1.00 -14.23 -5.52
C PRO A 185 -0.12 -15.17 -6.01
N THR A 186 -0.74 -15.86 -5.07
CA THR A 186 -2.01 -16.57 -5.31
C THR A 186 -3.17 -15.59 -5.46
N PHE A 187 -4.33 -16.08 -5.95
CA PHE A 187 -5.51 -15.23 -6.04
C PHE A 187 -5.97 -14.74 -4.66
N GLU A 188 -5.93 -15.61 -3.65
CA GLU A 188 -6.35 -15.33 -2.28
C GLU A 188 -5.44 -14.30 -1.61
N GLU A 189 -4.13 -14.34 -1.86
CA GLU A 189 -3.18 -13.32 -1.36
C GLU A 189 -3.38 -11.95 -2.04
N ARG A 190 -3.85 -11.91 -3.29
CA ARG A 190 -4.11 -10.63 -4.00
C ARG A 190 -5.44 -10.00 -3.62
N PHE A 191 -6.44 -10.82 -3.31
CA PHE A 191 -7.82 -10.38 -3.15
C PHE A 191 -8.38 -10.85 -1.81
N VAL A 192 -8.06 -10.09 -0.76
CA VAL A 192 -8.57 -10.33 0.59
C VAL A 192 -9.78 -9.42 0.80
N ILE A 193 -10.93 -9.88 0.31
CA ILE A 193 -12.19 -9.14 0.35
C ILE A 193 -13.17 -9.91 1.24
N PRO A 194 -13.53 -9.37 2.41
CA PRO A 194 -14.51 -10.03 3.27
C PRO A 194 -15.93 -9.92 2.70
N PRO A 195 -16.87 -10.75 3.18
CA PRO A 195 -18.28 -10.58 2.87
C PRO A 195 -18.76 -9.17 3.27
N ALA A 196 -19.59 -8.56 2.43
CA ALA A 196 -20.15 -7.22 2.70
C ALA A 196 -21.24 -7.20 3.78
N HIS A 197 -21.53 -8.35 4.41
CA HIS A 197 -22.48 -8.50 5.51
C HIS A 197 -23.83 -7.78 5.28
N ARG A 198 -24.36 -7.92 4.05
CA ARG A 198 -25.58 -7.22 3.58
C ARG A 198 -26.81 -7.55 4.41
N GLU A 199 -26.79 -8.70 5.09
CA GLU A 199 -27.82 -9.11 6.04
C GLU A 199 -28.01 -8.12 7.18
N TYR A 200 -26.95 -7.51 7.73
CA TYR A 200 -27.08 -6.52 8.81
C TYR A 200 -27.79 -5.25 8.34
N THR A 201 -27.50 -4.79 7.12
CA THR A 201 -28.24 -3.66 6.52
C THR A 201 -29.68 -4.03 6.21
N ALA A 202 -29.94 -5.28 5.80
CA ALA A 202 -31.29 -5.76 5.54
C ALA A 202 -32.11 -5.88 6.84
N GLU A 203 -31.49 -6.27 7.96
CA GLU A 203 -32.11 -6.32 9.29
C GLU A 203 -32.62 -4.95 9.75
N LEU A 204 -31.90 -3.87 9.42
CA LEU A 204 -32.36 -2.49 9.69
C LEU A 204 -33.64 -2.13 8.91
N MET A 205 -33.90 -2.80 7.78
CA MET A 205 -35.04 -2.56 6.91
C MET A 205 -36.19 -3.57 7.11
N GLY A 206 -35.96 -4.65 7.86
CA GLY A 206 -36.93 -5.73 8.09
C GLY A 206 -36.29 -7.11 8.16
N ASP A 207 -37.03 -8.16 7.79
CA ASP A 207 -36.50 -9.53 7.74
C ASP A 207 -35.59 -9.74 6.49
N PRO A 208 -34.33 -10.17 6.64
CA PRO A 208 -33.42 -10.40 5.53
C PRO A 208 -33.92 -11.39 4.47
N TYR A 209 -34.70 -12.40 4.87
CA TYR A 209 -35.27 -13.37 3.92
C TYR A 209 -36.36 -12.74 3.05
N THR A 210 -37.21 -11.91 3.66
CA THR A 210 -38.20 -11.09 2.96
C THR A 210 -37.52 -10.10 2.02
N PHE A 211 -36.49 -9.37 2.50
CA PHE A 211 -35.72 -8.44 1.67
C PHE A 211 -35.09 -9.14 0.45
N LYS A 212 -34.54 -10.35 0.64
CA LYS A 212 -34.00 -11.16 -0.45
C LYS A 212 -35.07 -11.57 -1.47
N ALA A 213 -36.29 -11.87 -1.02
CA ALA A 213 -37.40 -12.26 -1.89
C ALA A 213 -37.95 -11.08 -2.71
N GLU A 214 -37.92 -9.87 -2.14
CA GLU A 214 -38.44 -8.65 -2.77
C GLU A 214 -37.38 -7.90 -3.61
N ALA A 215 -36.09 -8.25 -3.44
CA ALA A 215 -34.98 -7.63 -4.16
C ALA A 215 -35.19 -7.67 -5.69
N GLY A 216 -35.14 -6.49 -6.33
CA GLY A 216 -35.32 -6.33 -7.77
C GLY A 216 -36.76 -6.09 -8.22
N ILE A 217 -37.74 -6.26 -7.33
CA ILE A 217 -39.16 -5.96 -7.58
C ILE A 217 -39.48 -4.67 -6.82
N GLY A 218 -39.12 -3.52 -7.40
CA GLY A 218 -39.14 -2.18 -6.79
C GLY A 218 -40.16 -1.98 -5.67
N GLY A 219 -39.68 -2.06 -4.42
CA GLY A 219 -40.48 -2.00 -3.21
C GLY A 219 -39.80 -1.19 -2.10
N PHE A 220 -39.23 -0.03 -2.42
CA PHE A 220 -38.79 0.89 -1.38
C PHE A 220 -40.02 1.52 -0.71
N LYS A 221 -40.46 0.95 0.42
CA LYS A 221 -41.35 1.65 1.35
C LYS A 221 -40.52 2.61 2.19
N GLY A 222 -40.17 3.76 1.62
CA GLY A 222 -39.51 4.86 2.31
C GLY A 222 -38.10 5.16 1.80
N THR A 223 -37.76 6.45 1.81
CA THR A 223 -36.42 6.98 1.55
C THR A 223 -35.45 6.49 2.64
N PRO A 224 -34.33 5.84 2.29
CA PRO A 224 -33.27 5.56 3.25
C PRO A 224 -32.70 6.90 3.76
N GLU A 225 -32.67 7.12 5.07
CA GLU A 225 -31.87 8.21 5.63
C GLU A 225 -30.38 7.87 5.46
N ARG A 226 -29.60 8.84 4.95
CA ARG A 226 -28.16 8.68 4.71
C ARG A 226 -27.41 8.73 6.05
N GLY A 227 -26.56 7.73 6.29
CA GLY A 227 -25.50 7.78 7.29
C GLY A 227 -25.64 6.71 8.39
N LEU A 228 -24.94 5.59 8.20
CA LEU A 228 -24.25 4.84 9.23
C LEU A 228 -22.83 4.56 8.70
#